data_AF-A0A803M6Y0-F1
#
_entry.id   AF-A0A803M6Y0-F1
#
_cell.length_a   1.000
_cell.length_b   1.000
_cell.length_c   1.000
_cell.angle_alpha   90.00
_cell.angle_beta   90.00
_cell.angle_gamma   90.00
#
_symmetry.space_group_name_H-M   'P 1'
#
loop_
_entity.id
_entity.type
_entity.pdbx_description
1 polymer ?
#
loop_
_entity_poly.entity_id
_entity_poly.type
_entity_poly.pdbx_seq_one_letter_code
_entity_poly.pdbx_strand_id
1 'polypeptide(L)'
;MAGLPRLVTLMSSSRFFQYETGTGELHATLRNTSDTVISENNFTLFEVVSTRARDMVHIKSCYNNRYLRLNPTGVYIYASADELQEDRSERSCTLFRVVISGNNVRFFHQSDNVDRAVIIYQGGVLGVRQGNQAFSLLFRDMTTFVNLPKHVMFKGNDGNYLRARKNRNLVFVANDPTDPRVHHIATLSPLSGNFSLLSTRFNLYWERINGDWLQCNSSRPFAANTVFRPVRQGFGIQNSTIALLNTNNNSYCERWTSGGNAGRIRASSSTVPPNAVLTVEETVRDRKISDIRYHIEDARIYNMVPLQAVNQTVFNYGYHDERQEVKFAYTEVIEEKFTSSHSWKLSVKATIRVRLIPVILQGKLTTTASYGGSVEWSKMKRVERTVTGSTTATVPARSSTRVTLIVGQGSMDVPYSYRQSDILMDGTFEEKTLHDGLFSGLSTFEFQYTIEEPQSLPRNAMPPIGHDDIVIVPGETIDLPRMAISREVDQVKVEGKEDELVSMEEDCGGEGNEEPVPLPVPSKL
;
A
#
# COMPACT_ATOMS: atom_id res chain seq x y z
N MET A 1 -25.33 6.21 -10.67
CA MET A 1 -23.94 6.11 -10.16
C MET A 1 -24.07 6.32 -8.67
N ALA A 2 -23.65 5.35 -7.84
CA ALA A 2 -23.72 5.49 -6.39
C ALA A 2 -22.93 6.74 -5.98
N GLY A 3 -23.60 7.75 -5.44
CA GLY A 3 -23.06 9.12 -5.29
C GLY A 3 -21.97 9.31 -4.23
N LEU A 4 -21.28 8.25 -3.81
CA LEU A 4 -20.18 8.34 -2.86
C LEU A 4 -18.87 8.74 -3.59
N PRO A 5 -18.04 9.58 -2.97
CA PRO A 5 -16.70 9.85 -3.48
C PRO A 5 -15.82 8.59 -3.54
N ARG A 6 -14.81 8.59 -4.41
CA ARG A 6 -13.88 7.46 -4.57
C ARG A 6 -13.11 7.17 -3.28
N LEU A 7 -12.65 8.22 -2.58
CA LEU A 7 -11.96 8.06 -1.30
C LEU A 7 -12.79 8.70 -0.21
N VAL A 8 -13.03 7.95 0.87
CA VAL A 8 -13.86 8.41 1.99
C VAL A 8 -13.25 8.04 3.34
N THR A 9 -13.55 8.85 4.34
CA THR A 9 -13.47 8.47 5.75
C THR A 9 -14.89 8.37 6.30
N LEU A 10 -15.11 7.47 7.26
CA LEU A 10 -16.41 7.25 7.90
C LEU A 10 -16.31 7.62 9.37
N MET A 11 -17.34 8.27 9.90
CA MET A 11 -17.38 8.78 11.26
C MET A 11 -18.73 8.54 11.93
N SER A 12 -18.69 8.23 13.22
CA SER A 12 -19.86 8.23 14.10
C SER A 12 -19.43 8.69 15.49
N SER A 13 -20.28 9.46 16.17
CA SER A 13 -20.02 9.94 17.54
C SER A 13 -18.66 10.65 17.68
N SER A 14 -18.28 11.48 16.70
CA SER A 14 -17.03 12.25 16.65
C SER A 14 -15.73 11.42 16.57
N ARG A 15 -15.83 10.12 16.29
CA ARG A 15 -14.68 9.25 16.03
C ARG A 15 -14.76 8.67 14.62
N PHE A 16 -13.62 8.31 14.07
CA PHE A 16 -13.49 7.74 12.73
C PHE A 16 -13.33 6.24 12.80
N PHE A 17 -13.93 5.55 11.82
CA PHE A 17 -13.66 4.14 11.60
C PHE A 17 -12.24 3.96 11.08
N GLN A 18 -11.54 2.99 11.66
CA GLN A 18 -10.21 2.58 11.22
C GLN A 18 -10.09 1.05 11.15
N TYR A 19 -9.16 0.59 10.34
CA TYR A 19 -8.70 -0.79 10.31
C TYR A 19 -8.11 -1.21 11.67
N GLU A 20 -8.55 -2.34 12.21
CA GLU A 20 -8.01 -2.92 13.44
C GLU A 20 -6.81 -3.82 13.12
N THR A 21 -5.62 -3.39 13.55
CA THR A 21 -4.37 -4.15 13.38
C THR A 21 -4.07 -5.06 14.57
N GLY A 22 -4.75 -4.89 15.71
CA GLY A 22 -4.53 -5.71 16.89
C GLY A 22 -4.77 -7.20 16.60
N THR A 23 -3.87 -8.05 17.09
CA THR A 23 -3.98 -9.50 16.95
C THR A 23 -5.21 -10.02 17.69
N GLY A 24 -5.93 -10.98 17.11
CA GLY A 24 -7.09 -11.65 17.73
C GLY A 24 -8.33 -11.63 16.85
N GLU A 25 -9.50 -11.91 17.44
CA GLU A 25 -10.75 -12.09 16.69
C GLU A 25 -11.24 -10.85 15.93
N LEU A 26 -10.82 -9.66 16.38
CA LEU A 26 -11.20 -8.39 15.76
C LEU A 26 -10.17 -7.88 14.74
N HIS A 27 -9.06 -8.59 14.53
CA HIS A 27 -8.09 -8.25 13.50
C HIS A 27 -8.78 -8.11 12.14
N ALA A 28 -8.39 -7.10 11.36
CA ALA A 28 -8.98 -6.74 10.06
C ALA A 28 -10.45 -6.25 10.07
N THR A 29 -11.05 -6.05 11.24
CA THR A 29 -12.37 -5.38 11.34
C THR A 29 -12.25 -3.86 11.23
N LEU A 30 -13.39 -3.19 11.06
CA LEU A 30 -13.48 -1.73 11.10
C LEU A 30 -14.02 -1.25 12.44
N ARG A 31 -13.21 -0.50 13.18
CA ARG A 31 -13.58 -0.01 14.52
C ARG A 31 -13.63 1.50 14.58
N ASN A 32 -14.69 2.00 15.19
CA ASN A 32 -14.90 3.43 15.43
C ASN A 32 -14.09 3.91 16.64
N THR A 33 -12.77 3.98 16.48
CA THR A 33 -11.81 4.25 17.56
C THR A 33 -10.78 5.31 17.23
N SER A 34 -10.70 5.81 15.99
CA SER A 34 -9.72 6.85 15.65
C SER A 34 -10.24 8.24 16.04
N ASP A 35 -9.40 9.04 16.69
CA ASP A 35 -9.69 10.44 17.00
C ASP A 35 -9.19 11.39 15.89
N THR A 36 -8.65 10.82 14.80
CA THR A 36 -8.10 11.54 13.65
C THR A 36 -8.78 11.10 12.35
N VAL A 37 -9.06 12.05 11.46
CA VAL A 37 -9.69 11.82 10.14
C VAL A 37 -8.75 11.02 9.23
N ILE A 38 -7.45 11.29 9.33
CA ILE A 38 -6.38 10.53 8.68
C ILE A 38 -5.42 10.13 9.78
N SER A 39 -5.35 8.84 10.06
CA SER A 39 -4.28 8.32 10.89
C SER A 39 -2.97 8.38 10.11
N GLU A 40 -1.85 8.61 10.80
CA GLU A 40 -0.52 8.62 10.17
C GLU A 40 -0.20 7.29 9.47
N ASN A 41 -0.88 6.22 9.88
CA ASN A 41 -0.78 4.86 9.36
C ASN A 41 -1.81 4.52 8.26
N ASN A 42 -2.66 5.47 7.83
CA ASN A 42 -3.67 5.30 6.78
C ASN A 42 -4.76 4.24 7.05
N PHE A 43 -5.06 4.00 8.32
CA PHE A 43 -6.08 3.02 8.73
C PHE A 43 -7.51 3.53 8.56
N THR A 44 -7.73 4.84 8.44
CA THR A 44 -9.07 5.47 8.41
C THR A 44 -9.62 5.71 6.99
N LEU A 45 -8.81 5.46 5.96
CA LEU A 45 -9.16 5.77 4.57
C LEU A 45 -9.69 4.53 3.84
N PHE A 46 -10.83 4.70 3.18
CA PHE A 46 -11.49 3.65 2.40
C PHE A 46 -11.66 4.08 0.96
N GLU A 47 -11.44 3.15 0.03
CA GLU A 47 -11.72 3.36 -1.38
C GLU A 47 -13.06 2.72 -1.75
N VAL A 48 -13.94 3.53 -2.32
CA VAL A 48 -15.22 3.13 -2.90
C VAL A 48 -14.97 2.77 -4.36
N VAL A 49 -15.23 1.52 -4.72
CA VAL A 49 -15.06 0.98 -6.06
C VAL A 49 -16.44 0.81 -6.70
N SER A 50 -16.66 1.49 -7.81
CA SER A 50 -17.94 1.45 -8.53
C SER A 50 -18.19 0.09 -9.19
N THR A 51 -19.44 -0.37 -9.18
CA THR A 51 -19.90 -1.54 -9.94
C THR A 51 -20.91 -1.13 -11.02
N ARG A 52 -21.19 -2.05 -11.96
CA ARG A 52 -22.26 -1.92 -12.95
C ARG A 52 -23.65 -2.00 -12.32
N ALA A 53 -23.78 -2.66 -11.17
CA ALA A 53 -25.03 -2.71 -10.42
C ALA A 53 -25.42 -1.31 -9.92
N ARG A 54 -26.66 -0.89 -10.19
CA ARG A 54 -27.15 0.43 -9.76
C ARG A 54 -27.15 0.52 -8.23
N ASP A 55 -26.73 1.66 -7.71
CA ASP A 55 -26.74 2.04 -6.29
C ASP A 55 -25.96 1.09 -5.36
N MET A 56 -25.11 0.24 -5.93
CA MET A 56 -24.19 -0.61 -5.20
C MET A 56 -22.74 -0.16 -5.42
N VAL A 57 -21.91 -0.48 -4.45
CA VAL A 57 -20.47 -0.24 -4.46
C VAL A 57 -19.75 -1.41 -3.81
N HIS A 58 -18.49 -1.56 -4.13
CA HIS A 58 -17.53 -2.27 -3.29
C HIS A 58 -16.77 -1.25 -2.47
N ILE A 59 -16.26 -1.67 -1.31
CA ILE A 59 -15.45 -0.83 -0.43
C ILE A 59 -14.21 -1.63 -0.09
N LYS A 60 -13.03 -1.00 -0.12
CA LYS A 60 -11.78 -1.61 0.33
C LYS A 60 -11.04 -0.69 1.30
N SER A 61 -10.30 -1.29 2.23
CA SER A 61 -9.38 -0.55 3.09
C SER A 61 -8.18 -0.07 2.27
N CYS A 62 -7.78 1.19 2.42
CA CYS A 62 -6.56 1.71 1.77
C CYS A 62 -5.28 1.28 2.48
N TYR A 63 -5.38 0.61 3.65
CA TYR A 63 -4.23 0.06 4.36
C TYR A 63 -3.75 -1.24 3.70
N ASN A 64 -4.64 -2.23 3.54
CA ASN A 64 -4.30 -3.56 3.03
C ASN A 64 -4.83 -3.85 1.62
N ASN A 65 -5.48 -2.88 0.98
CA ASN A 65 -6.11 -2.99 -0.34
C ASN A 65 -7.17 -4.10 -0.49
N ARG A 66 -7.59 -4.76 0.60
CA ARG A 66 -8.60 -5.81 0.58
C ARG A 66 -10.01 -5.25 0.71
N TYR A 67 -10.95 -5.91 0.04
CA TYR A 67 -12.37 -5.56 0.05
C TYR A 67 -13.03 -5.95 1.37
N LEU A 68 -14.01 -5.12 1.75
CA LEU A 68 -14.88 -5.37 2.88
C LEU A 68 -15.83 -6.52 2.52
N ARG A 69 -15.91 -7.50 3.41
CA ARG A 69 -16.86 -8.62 3.33
C ARG A 69 -17.36 -8.99 4.72
N LEU A 70 -18.50 -9.67 4.78
CA LEU A 70 -18.97 -10.29 6.00
C LEU A 70 -18.09 -11.50 6.37
N ASN A 71 -17.85 -11.68 7.67
CA ASN A 71 -17.22 -12.88 8.20
C ASN A 71 -18.06 -14.12 7.84
N PRO A 72 -17.45 -15.21 7.32
CA PRO A 72 -18.14 -16.48 7.06
C PRO A 72 -19.03 -16.98 8.21
N THR A 73 -18.61 -16.84 9.46
CA THR A 73 -19.33 -17.38 10.63
C THR A 73 -19.89 -16.30 11.55
N GLY A 74 -19.50 -15.04 11.36
CA GLY A 74 -19.80 -13.94 12.27
C GLY A 74 -20.73 -12.87 11.69
N VAL A 75 -20.92 -11.79 12.46
CA VAL A 75 -21.73 -10.62 12.07
C VAL A 75 -20.89 -9.39 11.73
N TYR A 76 -19.57 -9.42 11.96
CA TYR A 76 -18.69 -8.29 11.71
C TYR A 76 -18.21 -8.23 10.26
N ILE A 77 -17.93 -7.02 9.81
CA ILE A 77 -17.36 -6.74 8.48
C ILE A 77 -15.85 -6.67 8.62
N TYR A 78 -15.15 -7.41 7.77
CA TYR A 78 -13.69 -7.49 7.72
C TYR A 78 -13.20 -6.98 6.37
N ALA A 79 -12.08 -6.25 6.34
CA ALA A 79 -11.36 -5.92 5.13
C ALA A 79 -10.40 -7.07 4.77
N SER A 80 -10.97 -8.19 4.32
CA SER A 80 -10.25 -9.46 4.14
C SER A 80 -10.47 -10.14 2.77
N ALA A 81 -11.31 -9.60 1.89
CA ALA A 81 -11.50 -10.16 0.55
C ALA A 81 -10.39 -9.71 -0.40
N ASP A 82 -9.73 -10.66 -1.06
CA ASP A 82 -8.69 -10.36 -2.04
C ASP A 82 -9.26 -9.90 -3.39
N GLU A 83 -10.45 -10.36 -3.75
CA GLU A 83 -11.11 -10.07 -5.01
C GLU A 83 -12.57 -9.65 -4.79
N LEU A 84 -13.19 -9.15 -5.86
CA LEU A 84 -14.59 -8.79 -5.88
C LEU A 84 -15.44 -10.05 -5.89
N GLN A 85 -16.52 -10.07 -5.10
CA GLN A 85 -17.54 -11.12 -5.18
C GLN A 85 -18.91 -10.45 -5.35
N GLU A 86 -19.53 -10.66 -6.51
CA GLU A 86 -20.83 -10.07 -6.87
C GLU A 86 -22.00 -11.06 -6.81
N ASP A 87 -21.74 -12.35 -6.59
CA ASP A 87 -22.81 -13.32 -6.30
C ASP A 87 -23.49 -12.94 -4.98
N ARG A 88 -24.78 -12.56 -5.06
CA ARG A 88 -25.56 -12.07 -3.92
C ARG A 88 -26.01 -13.20 -2.99
N SER A 89 -26.02 -14.44 -3.46
CA SER A 89 -26.29 -15.62 -2.62
C SER A 89 -25.13 -15.87 -1.67
N GLU A 90 -23.92 -15.51 -2.09
CA GLU A 90 -22.72 -15.80 -1.33
C GLU A 90 -22.59 -14.89 -0.11
N ARG A 91 -22.26 -15.48 1.04
CA ARG A 91 -21.93 -14.70 2.23
C ARG A 91 -20.65 -13.88 2.06
N SER A 92 -19.79 -14.34 1.15
CA SER A 92 -18.55 -13.68 0.77
C SER A 92 -18.73 -12.46 -0.15
N CYS A 93 -19.96 -12.17 -0.58
CA CYS A 93 -20.30 -11.00 -1.40
C CYS A 93 -19.72 -9.71 -0.82
N THR A 94 -19.13 -8.89 -1.68
CA THR A 94 -18.49 -7.61 -1.31
C THR A 94 -19.36 -6.39 -1.64
N LEU A 95 -20.59 -6.61 -2.12
CA LEU A 95 -21.49 -5.55 -2.54
C LEU A 95 -22.20 -4.88 -1.35
N PHE A 96 -22.17 -3.55 -1.36
CA PHE A 96 -22.94 -2.71 -0.46
C PHE A 96 -23.89 -1.83 -1.25
N ARG A 97 -25.19 -1.89 -0.95
CA ARG A 97 -26.13 -0.86 -1.39
C ARG A 97 -25.98 0.37 -0.50
N VAL A 98 -25.99 1.54 -1.12
CA VAL A 98 -25.78 2.82 -0.43
C VAL A 98 -26.99 3.73 -0.50
N VAL A 99 -27.30 4.41 0.60
CA VAL A 99 -28.33 5.47 0.65
C VAL A 99 -27.70 6.72 1.25
N ILE A 100 -27.62 7.79 0.46
CA ILE A 100 -26.96 9.04 0.82
C ILE A 100 -28.00 10.11 1.15
N SER A 101 -27.75 10.87 2.22
CA SER A 101 -28.56 12.04 2.60
C SER A 101 -27.65 13.14 3.15
N GLY A 102 -27.37 14.16 2.33
CA GLY A 102 -26.36 15.17 2.63
C GLY A 102 -24.99 14.52 2.83
N ASN A 103 -24.34 14.79 3.97
CA ASN A 103 -23.05 14.18 4.34
C ASN A 103 -23.20 12.85 5.11
N ASN A 104 -24.41 12.29 5.15
CA ASN A 104 -24.67 11.01 5.78
C ASN A 104 -24.82 9.89 4.75
N VAL A 105 -24.40 8.70 5.14
CA VAL A 105 -24.55 7.47 4.36
C VAL A 105 -25.07 6.34 5.24
N ARG A 106 -25.95 5.52 4.67
CA ARG A 106 -26.34 4.22 5.22
C ARG A 106 -25.90 3.12 4.26
N PHE A 107 -25.31 2.07 4.81
CA PHE A 107 -24.86 0.91 4.06
C PHE A 107 -25.76 -0.30 4.32
N PHE A 108 -25.99 -1.09 3.27
CA PHE A 108 -26.66 -2.38 3.35
C PHE A 108 -25.81 -3.42 2.63
N HIS A 109 -25.25 -4.36 3.37
CA HIS A 109 -24.41 -5.44 2.83
C HIS A 109 -25.30 -6.48 2.13
N GLN A 110 -24.92 -6.92 0.93
CA GLN A 110 -25.58 -8.03 0.24
C GLN A 110 -25.05 -9.36 0.78
N SER A 111 -25.91 -10.24 1.29
CA SER A 111 -25.53 -11.63 1.51
C SER A 111 -26.76 -12.53 1.55
N ASP A 112 -26.63 -13.79 1.14
CA ASP A 112 -27.72 -14.77 1.18
C ASP A 112 -28.98 -14.28 0.43
N ASN A 113 -28.79 -13.51 -0.64
CA ASN A 113 -29.82 -12.80 -1.41
C ASN A 113 -30.65 -11.76 -0.62
N VAL A 114 -30.12 -11.27 0.51
CA VAL A 114 -30.79 -10.29 1.38
C VAL A 114 -29.91 -9.07 1.63
N ASP A 115 -30.56 -7.90 1.73
CA ASP A 115 -29.95 -6.68 2.23
C ASP A 115 -29.86 -6.71 3.76
N ARG A 116 -28.64 -6.72 4.30
CA ARG A 116 -28.40 -6.63 5.74
C ARG A 116 -28.00 -5.21 6.11
N ALA A 117 -28.74 -4.59 7.02
CA ALA A 117 -28.40 -3.27 7.53
C ALA A 117 -27.04 -3.28 8.24
N VAL A 118 -26.16 -2.35 7.84
CA VAL A 118 -24.89 -2.13 8.52
C VAL A 118 -25.12 -1.36 9.82
N ILE A 119 -24.58 -1.87 10.92
CA ILE A 119 -24.72 -1.33 12.27
C ILE A 119 -23.37 -1.27 13.00
N ILE A 120 -23.36 -0.61 14.16
CA ILE A 120 -22.19 -0.52 15.05
C ILE A 120 -22.48 -1.36 16.29
N TYR A 121 -21.66 -2.38 16.54
CA TYR A 121 -21.72 -3.23 17.73
C TYR A 121 -20.95 -2.63 18.91
N GLN A 122 -21.05 -3.28 20.08
CA GLN A 122 -20.25 -2.92 21.26
C GLN A 122 -18.75 -2.87 20.90
N GLY A 123 -18.02 -1.95 21.53
CA GLY A 123 -16.61 -1.73 21.21
C GLY A 123 -16.35 -1.02 19.88
N GLY A 124 -17.40 -0.51 19.21
CA GLY A 124 -17.31 0.31 18.00
C GLY A 124 -17.12 -0.47 16.69
N VAL A 125 -17.33 -1.79 16.72
CA VAL A 125 -17.06 -2.68 15.57
C VAL A 125 -18.19 -2.59 14.54
N LEU A 126 -17.84 -2.42 13.26
CA LEU A 126 -18.80 -2.43 12.17
C LEU A 126 -19.26 -3.85 11.86
N GLY A 127 -20.56 -4.05 11.71
CA GLY A 127 -21.15 -5.33 11.37
C GLY A 127 -22.50 -5.20 10.71
N VAL A 128 -23.20 -6.31 10.58
CA VAL A 128 -24.51 -6.38 9.93
C VAL A 128 -25.56 -7.00 10.85
N ARG A 129 -26.80 -6.56 10.72
CA ARG A 129 -27.96 -7.16 11.39
C ARG A 129 -29.06 -7.42 10.38
N GLN A 130 -29.90 -8.41 10.65
CA GLN A 130 -31.14 -8.58 9.88
C GLN A 130 -32.05 -7.36 10.04
N GLY A 131 -32.73 -6.98 8.95
CA GLY A 131 -33.68 -5.87 8.90
C GLY A 131 -33.15 -4.60 8.23
N ASN A 132 -33.99 -3.56 8.20
CA ASN A 132 -33.78 -2.37 7.36
C ASN A 132 -33.25 -1.14 8.11
N GLN A 133 -32.95 -1.26 9.40
CA GLN A 133 -32.46 -0.15 10.23
C GLN A 133 -30.93 -0.09 10.23
N ALA A 134 -30.37 0.56 9.21
CA ALA A 134 -28.93 0.82 9.11
C ALA A 134 -28.53 2.09 9.87
N PHE A 135 -27.33 2.08 10.45
CA PHE A 135 -26.75 3.27 11.09
C PHE A 135 -26.44 4.34 10.05
N SER A 136 -26.68 5.59 10.43
CA SER A 136 -26.31 6.76 9.64
C SER A 136 -24.89 7.16 10.00
N LEU A 137 -23.95 7.02 9.07
CA LEU A 137 -22.54 7.40 9.24
C LEU A 137 -22.29 8.72 8.52
N LEU A 138 -21.48 9.59 9.11
CA LEU A 138 -20.95 10.76 8.42
C LEU A 138 -19.80 10.32 7.52
N PHE A 139 -19.79 10.72 6.26
CA PHE A 139 -18.64 10.55 5.39
C PHE A 139 -18.00 11.88 5.04
N ARG A 140 -16.69 11.88 4.79
CA ARG A 140 -16.00 12.99 4.12
C ARG A 140 -15.46 12.54 2.77
N ASP A 141 -15.56 13.42 1.79
CA ASP A 141 -14.83 13.27 0.53
C ASP A 141 -13.34 13.54 0.74
N MET A 142 -12.53 12.52 0.48
CA MET A 142 -11.07 12.55 0.57
C MET A 142 -10.40 12.46 -0.80
N THR A 143 -11.17 12.49 -1.90
CA THR A 143 -10.68 12.26 -3.27
C THR A 143 -9.65 13.29 -3.70
N THR A 144 -9.83 14.55 -3.29
CA THR A 144 -8.92 15.67 -3.59
C THR A 144 -8.05 16.06 -2.39
N PHE A 145 -8.13 15.31 -1.30
CA PHE A 145 -7.40 15.59 -0.08
C PHE A 145 -5.89 15.56 -0.32
N VAL A 146 -5.17 16.45 0.37
CA VAL A 146 -3.71 16.51 0.36
C VAL A 146 -3.22 16.44 1.79
N ASN A 147 -2.45 15.39 2.11
CA ASN A 147 -1.74 15.33 3.38
C ASN A 147 -0.37 15.99 3.22
N LEU A 148 -0.17 17.13 3.88
CA LEU A 148 1.12 17.81 3.85
C LEU A 148 2.12 17.07 4.75
N PRO A 149 3.39 16.92 4.33
CA PRO A 149 4.47 16.53 5.23
C PRO A 149 4.51 17.47 6.43
N LYS A 150 5.01 16.98 7.56
CA LYS A 150 5.19 17.80 8.76
C LYS A 150 6.16 18.97 8.50
N HIS A 151 7.26 18.73 7.79
CA HIS A 151 8.28 19.74 7.47
C HIS A 151 8.16 20.14 5.99
N VAL A 152 7.75 21.38 5.72
CA VAL A 152 7.43 21.84 4.36
C VAL A 152 8.08 23.16 4.00
N MET A 153 8.36 23.30 2.70
CA MET A 153 8.68 24.54 2.00
C MET A 153 7.63 24.77 0.91
N PHE A 154 7.32 26.04 0.65
CA PHE A 154 6.40 26.42 -0.41
C PHE A 154 7.13 27.23 -1.46
N LYS A 155 7.02 26.85 -2.73
CA LYS A 155 7.61 27.55 -3.86
C LYS A 155 6.50 28.16 -4.71
N GLY A 156 6.62 29.46 -4.99
CA GLY A 156 5.66 30.21 -5.79
C GLY A 156 5.81 29.94 -7.29
N ASN A 157 4.88 30.46 -8.07
CA ASN A 157 4.92 30.38 -9.54
C ASN A 157 6.08 31.17 -10.17
N ASP A 158 6.78 31.99 -9.39
CA ASP A 158 7.99 32.72 -9.77
C ASP A 158 9.27 31.91 -9.53
N GLY A 159 9.14 30.67 -9.03
CA GLY A 159 10.27 29.80 -8.72
C GLY A 159 10.97 30.12 -7.40
N ASN A 160 10.49 31.11 -6.63
CA ASN A 160 11.08 31.45 -5.34
C ASN A 160 10.35 30.73 -4.19
N TYR A 161 11.08 30.36 -3.15
CA TYR A 161 10.56 29.87 -1.89
C TYR A 161 9.97 31.00 -1.04
N LEU A 162 8.87 30.68 -0.37
CA LEU A 162 8.21 31.52 0.62
C LEU A 162 9.01 31.54 1.92
N ARG A 163 9.53 32.71 2.24
CA ARG A 163 10.39 32.93 3.39
C ARG A 163 9.77 33.85 4.43
N ALA A 164 9.96 33.53 5.70
CA ALA A 164 9.68 34.44 6.81
C ALA A 164 10.71 35.59 6.86
N ARG A 165 10.25 36.85 6.83
CA ARG A 165 11.06 38.08 6.85
C ARG A 165 10.78 38.95 8.09
N LYS A 166 11.51 40.06 8.21
CA LYS A 166 11.24 41.12 9.20
C LYS A 166 9.76 41.51 9.22
N ASN A 167 9.27 41.98 10.36
CA ASN A 167 7.86 42.30 10.61
C ASN A 167 6.91 41.10 10.41
N ARG A 168 7.41 39.88 10.64
CA ARG A 168 6.63 38.62 10.58
C ARG A 168 5.96 38.34 9.23
N ASN A 169 6.44 38.98 8.16
CA ASN A 169 5.90 38.82 6.82
C ASN A 169 6.36 37.51 6.17
N LEU A 170 5.52 36.98 5.29
CA LEU A 170 5.82 35.85 4.41
C LEU A 170 5.95 36.35 2.96
N VAL A 171 7.09 36.07 2.32
CA VAL A 171 7.43 36.63 0.99
C VAL A 171 8.17 35.61 0.12
N PHE A 172 7.76 35.45 -1.13
CA PHE A 172 8.41 34.61 -2.16
C PHE A 172 9.64 35.32 -2.73
N VAL A 173 10.81 35.07 -2.14
CA VAL A 173 12.06 35.76 -2.51
C VAL A 173 13.32 34.93 -2.29
N ALA A 174 13.20 33.74 -1.69
CA ALA A 174 14.35 32.88 -1.44
C ALA A 174 14.55 31.93 -2.61
N ASN A 175 15.78 31.75 -3.05
CA ASN A 175 16.15 30.81 -4.12
C ASN A 175 16.97 29.62 -3.58
N ASP A 176 17.27 29.62 -2.29
CA ASP A 176 18.05 28.59 -1.61
C ASP A 176 17.15 27.82 -0.63
N PRO A 177 16.92 26.50 -0.85
CA PRO A 177 16.11 25.67 0.04
C PRO A 177 16.78 25.40 1.39
N THR A 178 18.08 25.68 1.54
CA THR A 178 18.81 25.53 2.81
C THR A 178 18.65 26.74 3.74
N ASP A 179 18.02 27.84 3.27
CA ASP A 179 17.70 28.98 4.11
C ASP A 179 16.71 28.57 5.22
N PRO A 180 17.09 28.55 6.51
CA PRO A 180 16.22 28.03 7.58
C PRO A 180 14.90 28.81 7.72
N ARG A 181 14.79 29.99 7.10
CA ARG A 181 13.59 30.83 7.14
C ARG A 181 12.53 30.41 6.11
N VAL A 182 12.84 29.50 5.19
CA VAL A 182 11.87 28.90 4.25
C VAL A 182 11.16 27.67 4.82
N HIS A 183 11.66 27.15 5.94
CA HIS A 183 11.08 26.00 6.63
C HIS A 183 9.85 26.39 7.44
N HIS A 184 8.76 25.64 7.22
CA HIS A 184 7.52 25.73 7.99
C HIS A 184 7.10 24.35 8.47
N ILE A 185 6.38 24.28 9.59
CA ILE A 185 5.80 23.05 10.13
C ILE A 185 4.31 23.04 9.84
N ALA A 186 3.82 22.00 9.18
CA ALA A 186 2.40 21.78 8.93
C ALA A 186 1.79 20.89 10.02
N THR A 187 0.79 21.42 10.71
CA THR A 187 0.06 20.70 11.77
C THR A 187 -1.34 20.34 11.27
N LEU A 188 -1.64 19.05 11.18
CA LEU A 188 -2.95 18.54 10.79
C LEU A 188 -3.97 18.69 11.93
N SER A 189 -5.16 19.19 11.60
CA SER A 189 -6.32 19.19 12.50
C SER A 189 -6.92 17.78 12.55
N PRO A 190 -6.91 17.11 13.72
CA PRO A 190 -7.38 15.73 13.85
C PRO A 190 -8.75 15.49 13.25
N LEU A 191 -9.71 16.38 13.51
CA LEU A 191 -11.09 16.15 13.09
C LEU A 191 -11.36 16.65 11.68
N SER A 192 -10.77 17.78 11.28
CA SER A 192 -11.19 18.52 10.09
C SER A 192 -10.40 18.22 8.82
N GLY A 193 -9.18 17.70 8.96
CA GLY A 193 -8.26 17.50 7.82
C GLY A 193 -7.62 18.79 7.31
N ASN A 194 -7.92 19.94 7.92
CA ASN A 194 -7.26 21.21 7.57
C ASN A 194 -5.94 21.36 8.36
N PHE A 195 -5.11 22.31 7.96
CA PHE A 195 -3.78 22.52 8.50
C PHE A 195 -3.62 23.89 9.15
N SER A 196 -2.79 23.97 10.17
CA SER A 196 -2.15 25.21 10.60
C SER A 196 -0.68 25.16 10.22
N LEU A 197 -0.11 26.29 9.80
CA LEU A 197 1.28 26.37 9.34
C LEU A 197 2.09 27.21 10.33
N LEU A 198 3.16 26.66 10.90
CA LEU A 198 4.04 27.32 11.86
C LEU A 198 5.34 27.74 11.16
N SER A 199 5.76 28.99 11.34
CA SER A 199 7.10 29.41 10.92
C SER A 199 8.10 29.13 12.03
N THR A 200 9.10 28.27 11.75
CA THR A 200 10.14 27.90 12.72
C THR A 200 10.99 29.09 13.16
N ARG A 201 11.21 30.07 12.26
CA ARG A 201 11.91 31.33 12.55
C ARG A 201 11.30 32.12 13.71
N PHE A 202 9.97 32.16 13.81
CA PHE A 202 9.27 32.99 14.79
C PHE A 202 8.58 32.18 15.88
N ASN A 203 8.47 30.87 15.70
CA ASN A 203 7.62 29.99 16.51
C ASN A 203 6.17 30.52 16.61
N LEU A 204 5.64 31.01 15.49
CA LEU A 204 4.29 31.54 15.36
C LEU A 204 3.61 31.00 14.10
N TYR A 205 2.31 30.75 14.22
CA TYR A 205 1.46 30.27 13.15
C TYR A 205 1.12 31.38 12.17
N TRP A 206 0.98 30.99 10.90
CA TRP A 206 0.44 31.81 9.85
C TRP A 206 -0.98 32.22 10.21
N GLU A 207 -1.25 33.51 10.08
CA GLU A 207 -2.54 34.11 10.38
C GLU A 207 -2.88 35.10 9.27
N ARG A 208 -4.12 35.02 8.77
CA ARG A 208 -4.68 36.06 7.91
C ARG A 208 -5.06 37.28 8.75
N ILE A 209 -4.40 38.40 8.48
CA ILE A 209 -4.59 39.69 9.16
C ILE A 209 -5.37 40.69 8.29
N ASN A 210 -5.48 41.94 8.75
CA ASN A 210 -6.15 43.02 8.03
C ASN A 210 -5.61 43.18 6.60
N GLY A 211 -6.54 43.36 5.65
CA GLY A 211 -6.20 43.38 4.22
C GLY A 211 -5.82 42.01 3.67
N ASP A 212 -6.21 40.91 4.32
CA ASP A 212 -6.01 39.51 3.93
C ASP A 212 -4.56 39.04 3.80
N TRP A 213 -3.60 39.84 4.23
CA TRP A 213 -2.19 39.45 4.26
C TRP A 213 -1.98 38.28 5.21
N LEU A 214 -1.05 37.38 4.89
CA LEU A 214 -0.61 36.38 5.85
C LEU A 214 0.66 36.83 6.56
N GLN A 215 0.69 36.65 7.88
CA GLN A 215 1.86 36.89 8.73
C GLN A 215 2.02 35.76 9.75
N CYS A 216 3.25 35.57 10.25
CA CYS A 216 3.52 34.67 11.36
C CYS A 216 3.15 35.36 12.67
N ASN A 217 1.89 35.28 13.10
CA ASN A 217 1.37 36.16 14.16
C ASN A 217 0.62 35.45 15.29
N SER A 218 0.07 34.26 15.06
CA SER A 218 -0.67 33.54 16.10
C SER A 218 0.24 32.62 16.91
N SER A 219 0.05 32.58 18.24
CA SER A 219 0.68 31.60 19.12
C SER A 219 -0.10 30.28 19.25
N ARG A 220 -1.30 30.20 18.65
CA ARG A 220 -2.19 29.03 18.75
C ARG A 220 -2.51 28.46 17.36
N PRO A 221 -2.38 27.13 17.17
CA PRO A 221 -2.87 26.49 15.96
C PRO A 221 -4.40 26.51 15.95
N PHE A 222 -4.99 26.46 14.76
CA PHE A 222 -6.42 26.33 14.52
C PHE A 222 -7.30 27.41 15.17
N ALA A 223 -6.75 28.58 15.45
CA ALA A 223 -7.50 29.78 15.76
C ALA A 223 -8.20 30.31 14.50
N ALA A 224 -9.09 31.29 14.70
CA ALA A 224 -9.66 32.03 13.57
C ALA A 224 -8.53 32.56 12.68
N ASN A 225 -8.72 32.51 11.36
CA ASN A 225 -7.74 32.95 10.35
C ASN A 225 -6.43 32.14 10.22
N THR A 226 -6.17 31.13 11.06
CA THR A 226 -4.93 30.32 11.00
C THR A 226 -5.11 28.94 10.36
N VAL A 227 -6.34 28.62 9.94
CA VAL A 227 -6.70 27.33 9.35
C VAL A 227 -6.70 27.40 7.83
N PHE A 228 -5.98 26.46 7.21
CA PHE A 228 -5.80 26.38 5.78
C PHE A 228 -6.14 24.98 5.25
N ARG A 229 -6.81 24.91 4.10
CA ARG A 229 -7.10 23.67 3.39
C ARG A 229 -6.26 23.60 2.11
N PRO A 230 -5.35 22.63 1.99
CA PRO A 230 -4.67 22.38 0.73
C PRO A 230 -5.64 21.72 -0.26
N VAL A 231 -5.59 22.16 -1.52
CA VAL A 231 -6.41 21.64 -2.63
C VAL A 231 -5.48 21.30 -3.79
N ARG A 232 -5.44 20.03 -4.20
CA ARG A 232 -4.58 19.55 -5.29
C ARG A 232 -4.91 20.25 -6.62
N GLN A 233 -3.90 20.70 -7.37
CA GLN A 233 -4.08 21.47 -8.62
C GLN A 233 -3.76 20.71 -9.92
N GLY A 234 -3.46 19.43 -9.85
CA GLY A 234 -3.23 18.62 -11.04
C GLY A 234 -3.27 17.13 -10.76
N PHE A 235 -3.26 16.35 -11.83
CA PHE A 235 -3.44 14.91 -11.81
C PHE A 235 -2.10 14.17 -11.67
N GLY A 236 -2.14 12.96 -11.09
CA GLY A 236 -0.97 12.11 -10.93
C GLY A 236 -0.36 12.13 -9.51
N ILE A 237 0.27 11.01 -9.16
CA ILE A 237 0.80 10.72 -7.83
C ILE A 237 2.01 11.60 -7.49
N GLN A 238 2.76 12.06 -8.52
CA GLN A 238 3.97 12.87 -8.39
C GLN A 238 3.72 14.39 -8.40
N ASN A 239 2.48 14.84 -8.57
CA ASN A 239 2.20 16.26 -8.75
C ASN A 239 2.16 17.02 -7.42
N SER A 240 3.26 17.61 -6.97
CA SER A 240 3.36 18.34 -5.70
C SER A 240 2.73 19.75 -5.68
N THR A 241 1.86 20.08 -6.63
CA THR A 241 1.22 21.41 -6.70
C THR A 241 -0.14 21.47 -6.00
N ILE A 242 -0.33 22.52 -5.20
CA ILE A 242 -1.54 22.80 -4.46
C ILE A 242 -1.99 24.26 -4.64
N ALA A 243 -3.25 24.52 -4.32
CA ALA A 243 -3.72 25.82 -3.89
C ALA A 243 -4.01 25.74 -2.39
N LEU A 244 -3.82 26.83 -1.66
CA LEU A 244 -4.03 26.87 -0.22
C LEU A 244 -5.23 27.78 0.09
N LEU A 245 -6.33 27.22 0.57
CA LEU A 245 -7.55 27.96 0.90
C LEU A 245 -7.53 28.35 2.39
N ASN A 246 -7.71 29.63 2.73
CA ASN A 246 -7.99 30.01 4.12
C ASN A 246 -9.46 29.71 4.43
N THR A 247 -9.73 28.91 5.48
CA THR A 247 -11.09 28.44 5.74
C THR A 247 -11.97 29.47 6.44
N ASN A 248 -11.42 30.60 6.90
CA ASN A 248 -12.20 31.63 7.57
C ASN A 248 -12.88 32.58 6.58
N ASN A 249 -12.17 33.01 5.53
CA ASN A 249 -12.73 33.87 4.48
C ASN A 249 -13.02 33.13 3.17
N ASN A 250 -12.81 31.81 3.12
CA ASN A 250 -13.00 30.97 1.94
C ASN A 250 -12.29 31.51 0.69
N SER A 251 -11.11 32.11 0.86
CA SER A 251 -10.30 32.65 -0.24
C SER A 251 -8.96 31.93 -0.35
N TYR A 252 -8.50 31.75 -1.59
CA TYR A 252 -7.21 31.14 -1.91
C TYR A 252 -6.07 32.12 -1.63
N CYS A 253 -4.98 31.55 -1.12
CA CYS A 253 -3.72 32.22 -0.91
C CYS A 253 -3.02 32.40 -2.25
N GLU A 254 -2.59 33.62 -2.52
CA GLU A 254 -1.90 34.00 -3.75
C GLU A 254 -0.68 34.88 -3.46
N ARG A 255 0.31 34.78 -4.32
CA ARG A 255 1.43 35.73 -4.37
C ARG A 255 0.93 37.04 -4.96
N TRP A 256 1.01 38.10 -4.19
CA TRP A 256 0.72 39.44 -4.66
C TRP A 256 1.82 39.92 -5.62
N THR A 257 1.43 40.49 -6.75
CA THR A 257 2.37 40.85 -7.84
C THR A 257 2.56 42.35 -8.01
N SER A 258 1.80 43.18 -7.32
CA SER A 258 1.70 44.63 -7.61
C SER A 258 2.26 45.53 -6.50
N GLY A 259 2.90 46.63 -6.89
CA GLY A 259 3.37 47.69 -5.98
C GLY A 259 4.45 47.24 -4.98
N GLY A 260 4.66 48.04 -3.93
CA GLY A 260 5.72 47.80 -2.93
C GLY A 260 5.56 46.53 -2.07
N ASN A 261 4.45 45.80 -2.23
CA ASN A 261 4.18 44.53 -1.56
C ASN A 261 4.36 43.31 -2.47
N ALA A 262 4.88 43.48 -3.69
CA ALA A 262 5.14 42.39 -4.61
C ALA A 262 5.95 41.26 -3.95
N GLY A 263 5.52 40.01 -4.18
CA GLY A 263 6.09 38.81 -3.60
C GLY A 263 5.49 38.40 -2.24
N ARG A 264 4.70 39.25 -1.56
CA ARG A 264 4.02 38.85 -0.32
C ARG A 264 2.83 37.92 -0.61
N ILE A 265 2.51 37.04 0.33
CA ILE A 265 1.35 36.13 0.22
C ILE A 265 0.10 36.73 0.88
N ARG A 266 -1.06 36.55 0.24
CA ARG A 266 -2.35 37.11 0.65
C ARG A 266 -3.48 36.10 0.38
N ALA A 267 -4.46 35.96 1.28
CA ALA A 267 -5.63 35.09 1.09
C ALA A 267 -6.82 35.87 0.52
N SER A 268 -6.75 36.30 -0.73
CA SER A 268 -7.73 37.22 -1.35
C SER A 268 -8.44 36.69 -2.59
N SER A 269 -7.96 35.61 -3.20
CA SER A 269 -8.50 35.15 -4.48
C SER A 269 -9.71 34.25 -4.29
N SER A 270 -10.79 34.50 -5.06
CA SER A 270 -11.97 33.62 -5.09
C SER A 270 -11.80 32.40 -6.02
N THR A 271 -10.75 32.40 -6.84
CA THR A 271 -10.39 31.32 -7.76
C THR A 271 -8.92 30.90 -7.56
N VAL A 272 -8.41 29.95 -8.35
CA VAL A 272 -6.99 29.58 -8.33
C VAL A 272 -6.28 30.14 -9.57
N PRO A 273 -5.85 31.42 -9.57
CA PRO A 273 -5.00 31.96 -10.62
C PRO A 273 -3.58 31.37 -10.56
N PRO A 274 -2.74 31.55 -11.60
CA PRO A 274 -1.38 31.00 -11.64
C PRO A 274 -0.50 31.37 -10.43
N ASN A 275 -0.67 32.57 -9.88
CA ASN A 275 0.03 33.05 -8.68
C ASN A 275 -0.53 32.49 -7.35
N ALA A 276 -1.63 31.74 -7.36
CA ALA A 276 -2.16 30.99 -6.22
C ALA A 276 -1.71 29.53 -6.18
N VAL A 277 -1.04 29.05 -7.24
CA VAL A 277 -0.48 27.71 -7.29
C VAL A 277 0.87 27.69 -6.58
N LEU A 278 0.99 26.78 -5.61
CA LEU A 278 2.19 26.56 -4.81
C LEU A 278 2.73 25.16 -5.07
N THR A 279 4.03 25.04 -5.29
CA THR A 279 4.72 23.75 -5.24
C THR A 279 5.13 23.47 -3.80
N VAL A 280 4.75 22.31 -3.27
CA VAL A 280 5.14 21.84 -1.93
C VAL A 280 6.39 20.98 -2.05
N GLU A 281 7.40 21.30 -1.26
CA GLU A 281 8.61 20.49 -1.13
C GLU A 281 8.79 20.11 0.35
N GLU A 282 9.20 18.88 0.62
CA GLU A 282 9.50 18.43 1.97
C GLU A 282 10.88 18.98 2.41
N THR A 283 11.00 19.47 3.65
CA THR A 283 12.26 20.03 4.17
C THR A 283 13.22 18.93 4.65
N VAL A 284 13.42 17.91 3.83
CA VAL A 284 14.27 16.75 4.12
C VAL A 284 15.40 16.69 3.12
N ARG A 285 16.63 16.60 3.64
CA ARG A 285 17.86 16.49 2.86
C ARG A 285 18.15 15.03 2.49
N ASP A 286 18.15 14.16 3.49
CA ASP A 286 18.42 12.73 3.34
C ASP A 286 17.32 11.92 4.00
N ARG A 287 16.84 10.87 3.32
CA ARG A 287 15.89 9.90 3.88
C ARG A 287 16.41 8.47 3.75
N LYS A 288 16.40 7.75 4.86
CA LYS A 288 16.71 6.32 4.92
C LYS A 288 15.50 5.55 5.42
N ILE A 289 15.18 4.47 4.73
CA ILE A 289 14.16 3.52 5.17
C ILE A 289 14.82 2.21 5.57
N SER A 290 14.52 1.74 6.79
CA SER A 290 15.05 0.50 7.36
C SER A 290 14.01 -0.28 8.15
N ASP A 291 14.39 -1.45 8.65
CA ASP A 291 13.59 -2.31 9.54
C ASP A 291 12.19 -2.60 8.99
N ILE A 292 12.15 -2.96 7.69
CA ILE A 292 10.90 -3.33 7.02
C ILE A 292 10.39 -4.65 7.61
N ARG A 293 9.14 -4.63 8.08
CA ARG A 293 8.40 -5.80 8.60
C ARG A 293 7.12 -5.95 7.81
N TYR A 294 7.01 -7.03 7.04
CA TYR A 294 5.83 -7.34 6.24
C TYR A 294 4.72 -7.96 7.09
N HIS A 295 3.50 -7.50 6.88
CA HIS A 295 2.29 -8.02 7.50
C HIS A 295 1.62 -9.02 6.56
N ILE A 296 2.15 -10.24 6.55
CA ILE A 296 1.73 -11.31 5.62
C ILE A 296 0.25 -11.69 5.80
N GLU A 297 -0.27 -11.63 7.02
CA GLU A 297 -1.68 -11.88 7.33
C GLU A 297 -2.64 -10.86 6.66
N ASP A 298 -2.17 -9.63 6.48
CA ASP A 298 -2.90 -8.54 5.82
C ASP A 298 -2.75 -8.57 4.29
N ALA A 299 -1.92 -9.46 3.73
CA ALA A 299 -1.49 -9.38 2.35
C ALA A 299 -2.52 -9.82 1.32
N ARG A 300 -2.84 -8.96 0.37
CA ARG A 300 -3.75 -9.27 -0.73
C ARG A 300 -3.03 -10.02 -1.86
N ILE A 301 -3.56 -11.15 -2.32
CA ILE A 301 -3.08 -11.87 -3.52
C ILE A 301 -4.21 -11.95 -4.54
N TYR A 302 -3.96 -11.54 -5.77
CA TYR A 302 -5.02 -11.38 -6.78
C TYR A 302 -4.47 -11.53 -8.19
N ASN A 303 -5.36 -11.58 -9.19
CA ASN A 303 -5.01 -11.75 -10.60
C ASN A 303 -4.12 -12.99 -10.84
N MET A 304 -4.45 -14.08 -10.15
CA MET A 304 -3.76 -15.35 -10.31
C MET A 304 -4.19 -15.97 -11.65
N VAL A 305 -3.27 -16.07 -12.60
CA VAL A 305 -3.53 -16.59 -13.95
C VAL A 305 -2.46 -17.60 -14.35
N PRO A 306 -2.82 -18.70 -15.04
CA PRO A 306 -1.84 -19.57 -15.66
C PRO A 306 -1.28 -18.88 -16.91
N LEU A 307 0.03 -18.97 -17.11
CA LEU A 307 0.72 -18.37 -18.26
C LEU A 307 1.19 -19.43 -19.25
N GLN A 308 1.83 -20.49 -18.78
CA GLN A 308 2.50 -21.47 -19.64
C GLN A 308 2.36 -22.89 -19.09
N ALA A 309 2.31 -23.86 -19.99
CA ALA A 309 2.45 -25.28 -19.70
C ALA A 309 3.76 -25.80 -20.33
N VAL A 310 4.71 -26.21 -19.50
CA VAL A 310 5.99 -26.78 -19.92
C VAL A 310 5.90 -28.29 -19.78
N ASN A 311 5.98 -29.00 -20.90
CA ASN A 311 5.80 -30.45 -20.93
C ASN A 311 7.15 -31.19 -20.97
N GLN A 312 7.24 -32.33 -20.27
CA GLN A 312 8.28 -33.32 -20.46
C GLN A 312 7.67 -34.72 -20.43
N THR A 313 8.22 -35.66 -21.20
CA THR A 313 7.80 -37.06 -21.18
C THR A 313 8.93 -37.92 -20.64
N VAL A 314 8.62 -38.71 -19.62
CA VAL A 314 9.56 -39.67 -19.02
C VAL A 314 9.21 -41.05 -19.57
N PHE A 315 10.19 -41.70 -20.18
CA PHE A 315 10.08 -43.07 -20.70
C PHE A 315 10.83 -44.02 -19.78
N ASN A 316 10.19 -45.12 -19.39
CA ASN A 316 10.81 -46.23 -18.69
C ASN A 316 10.81 -47.49 -19.56
N TYR A 317 11.96 -47.77 -20.17
CA TYR A 317 12.20 -48.95 -21.00
C TYR A 317 12.54 -50.20 -20.17
N GLY A 318 12.87 -50.01 -18.88
CA GLY A 318 13.23 -51.05 -17.94
C GLY A 318 12.05 -51.93 -17.52
N TYR A 319 12.36 -52.93 -16.70
CA TYR A 319 11.43 -53.96 -16.24
C TYR A 319 10.95 -53.77 -14.79
N HIS A 320 11.30 -52.64 -14.17
CA HIS A 320 10.90 -52.26 -12.82
C HIS A 320 10.35 -50.84 -12.81
N ASP A 321 9.50 -50.54 -11.83
CA ASP A 321 8.99 -49.19 -11.60
C ASP A 321 10.11 -48.30 -11.10
N GLU A 322 10.20 -47.09 -11.66
CA GLU A 322 11.27 -46.14 -11.33
C GLU A 322 10.71 -44.81 -10.86
N ARG A 323 11.42 -44.17 -9.91
CA ARG A 323 11.11 -42.83 -9.42
C ARG A 323 12.13 -41.85 -9.98
N GLN A 324 11.67 -41.01 -10.91
CA GLN A 324 12.53 -40.08 -11.62
C GLN A 324 12.25 -38.64 -11.21
N GLU A 325 13.30 -37.89 -10.86
CA GLU A 325 13.23 -36.44 -10.73
C GLU A 325 13.19 -35.80 -12.13
N VAL A 326 12.18 -34.96 -12.37
CA VAL A 326 11.96 -34.23 -13.62
C VAL A 326 12.16 -32.75 -13.36
N LYS A 327 13.10 -32.13 -14.10
CA LYS A 327 13.50 -30.72 -13.92
C LYS A 327 13.01 -29.85 -15.06
N PHE A 328 12.35 -28.77 -14.73
CA PHE A 328 11.83 -27.76 -15.66
C PHE A 328 12.62 -26.47 -15.50
N ALA A 329 12.72 -25.69 -16.57
CA ALA A 329 13.25 -24.34 -16.53
C ALA A 329 12.20 -23.37 -17.06
N TYR A 330 12.01 -22.24 -16.38
CA TYR A 330 11.11 -21.18 -16.82
C TYR A 330 11.67 -19.80 -16.49
N THR A 331 11.17 -18.79 -17.18
CA THR A 331 11.53 -17.39 -16.92
C THR A 331 10.67 -16.85 -15.79
N GLU A 332 11.30 -16.54 -14.67
CA GLU A 332 10.67 -15.86 -13.54
C GLU A 332 10.75 -14.34 -13.76
N VAL A 333 9.59 -13.69 -13.73
CA VAL A 333 9.48 -12.24 -13.69
C VAL A 333 9.04 -11.83 -12.29
N ILE A 334 9.83 -10.95 -11.66
CA ILE A 334 9.50 -10.31 -10.38
C ILE A 334 9.43 -8.81 -10.62
N GLU A 335 8.29 -8.22 -10.28
CA GLU A 335 8.15 -6.77 -10.16
C GLU A 335 7.98 -6.40 -8.69
N GLU A 336 8.66 -5.35 -8.26
CA GLU A 336 8.62 -4.86 -6.88
C GLU A 336 8.46 -3.34 -6.85
N LYS A 337 7.60 -2.87 -5.95
CA LYS A 337 7.40 -1.45 -5.69
C LYS A 337 7.09 -1.20 -4.22
N PHE A 338 7.93 -0.42 -3.57
CA PHE A 338 7.74 0.05 -2.20
C PHE A 338 7.04 1.41 -2.18
N THR A 339 5.91 1.51 -1.50
CA THR A 339 5.13 2.75 -1.41
C THR A 339 4.70 3.05 0.02
N SER A 340 4.27 4.28 0.26
CA SER A 340 3.53 4.65 1.45
C SER A 340 2.26 5.39 1.06
N SER A 341 1.32 5.46 2.01
CA SER A 341 0.04 6.14 1.81
C SER A 341 0.12 7.65 1.55
N HIS A 342 1.25 8.31 1.85
CA HIS A 342 1.38 9.77 1.74
C HIS A 342 2.10 10.14 0.44
N SER A 343 1.37 10.68 -0.53
CA SER A 343 1.91 11.02 -1.86
C SER A 343 3.10 12.01 -1.84
N TRP A 344 3.26 12.83 -0.79
CA TRP A 344 4.39 13.77 -0.68
C TRP A 344 5.69 13.21 -0.14
N LYS A 345 5.66 12.03 0.50
CA LYS A 345 6.89 11.30 0.86
C LYS A 345 7.69 10.86 -0.37
N LEU A 346 7.08 10.94 -1.57
CA LEU A 346 7.64 10.54 -2.85
C LEU A 346 8.61 11.56 -3.47
N SER A 347 8.59 12.80 -2.99
CA SER A 347 9.44 13.88 -3.52
C SER A 347 10.90 13.77 -3.10
N VAL A 348 11.17 13.09 -1.97
CA VAL A 348 12.52 12.90 -1.43
C VAL A 348 13.09 11.58 -1.93
N LYS A 349 14.28 11.61 -2.52
CA LYS A 349 15.00 10.38 -2.87
C LYS A 349 15.36 9.63 -1.59
N ALA A 350 14.80 8.45 -1.41
CA ALA A 350 15.04 7.59 -0.26
C ALA A 350 15.83 6.35 -0.65
N THR A 351 16.79 5.96 0.20
CA THR A 351 17.48 4.67 0.08
C THR A 351 16.81 3.64 0.98
N ILE A 352 16.43 2.50 0.41
CA ILE A 352 15.83 1.38 1.15
C ILE A 352 16.86 0.27 1.29
N ARG A 353 16.98 -0.31 2.49
CA ARG A 353 17.66 -1.59 2.69
C ARG A 353 16.64 -2.68 2.99
N VAL A 354 16.55 -3.65 2.12
CA VAL A 354 15.63 -4.79 2.23
C VAL A 354 16.45 -6.05 2.49
N ARG A 355 15.98 -6.94 3.37
CA ARG A 355 16.58 -8.27 3.62
C ARG A 355 15.78 -9.42 3.00
N LEU A 356 14.48 -9.23 2.87
CA LEU A 356 13.52 -10.22 2.38
C LEU A 356 12.55 -9.56 1.41
N ILE A 357 12.19 -10.25 0.33
CA ILE A 357 11.23 -9.79 -0.68
C ILE A 357 10.04 -10.76 -0.67
N PRO A 358 8.80 -10.26 -0.52
CA PRO A 358 7.60 -11.09 -0.66
C PRO A 358 7.47 -11.64 -2.09
N VAL A 359 7.21 -12.94 -2.22
CA VAL A 359 7.00 -13.63 -3.49
C VAL A 359 5.85 -14.62 -3.37
N ILE A 360 5.24 -14.99 -4.50
CA ILE A 360 4.24 -16.05 -4.54
C ILE A 360 4.95 -17.33 -4.94
N LEU A 361 4.77 -18.42 -4.19
CA LEU A 361 5.26 -19.75 -4.52
C LEU A 361 4.12 -20.74 -4.34
N GLN A 362 3.83 -21.56 -5.37
CA GLN A 362 2.73 -22.54 -5.34
C GLN A 362 1.39 -21.93 -4.86
N GLY A 363 1.09 -20.70 -5.28
CA GLY A 363 -0.14 -20.00 -4.93
C GLY A 363 -0.21 -19.42 -3.50
N LYS A 364 0.86 -19.56 -2.71
CA LYS A 364 0.97 -19.03 -1.34
C LYS A 364 1.98 -17.88 -1.29
N LEU A 365 1.72 -16.90 -0.42
CA LEU A 365 2.67 -15.83 -0.15
C LEU A 365 3.79 -16.35 0.76
N THR A 366 5.03 -16.11 0.38
CA THR A 366 6.22 -16.40 1.17
C THR A 366 7.21 -15.24 1.02
N THR A 367 8.37 -15.35 1.67
CA THR A 367 9.47 -14.39 1.53
C THR A 367 10.75 -15.09 1.12
N THR A 368 11.46 -14.51 0.16
CA THR A 368 12.79 -14.99 -0.25
C THR A 368 13.88 -14.01 0.15
N ALA A 369 15.10 -14.50 0.35
CA ALA A 369 16.28 -13.66 0.59
C ALA A 369 16.41 -12.57 -0.50
N SER A 370 16.59 -11.32 -0.09
CA SER A 370 16.81 -10.22 -1.02
C SER A 370 18.18 -10.34 -1.69
N TYR A 371 18.27 -9.91 -2.93
CA TYR A 371 19.55 -9.49 -3.52
C TYR A 371 20.06 -8.31 -2.68
N GLY A 372 21.19 -8.45 -1.99
CA GLY A 372 21.69 -7.48 -0.99
C GLY A 372 21.99 -6.07 -1.53
N GLY A 373 20.95 -5.32 -1.87
CA GLY A 373 21.02 -4.06 -2.60
C GLY A 373 20.09 -2.98 -2.07
N SER A 374 20.34 -1.75 -2.51
CA SER A 374 19.47 -0.61 -2.28
C SER A 374 18.36 -0.56 -3.33
N VAL A 375 17.11 -0.36 -2.89
CA VAL A 375 15.97 -0.14 -3.80
C VAL A 375 15.54 1.32 -3.67
N GLU A 376 15.14 1.94 -4.79
CA GLU A 376 14.58 3.28 -4.78
C GLU A 376 13.10 3.25 -4.41
N TRP A 377 12.71 4.11 -3.46
CA TRP A 377 11.32 4.20 -3.02
C TRP A 377 10.38 4.67 -4.14
N SER A 378 9.24 3.97 -4.25
CA SER A 378 8.15 4.24 -5.19
C SER A 378 8.49 4.22 -6.67
N LYS A 379 9.65 3.67 -7.02
CA LYS A 379 9.94 3.22 -8.38
C LYS A 379 9.68 1.73 -8.48
N MET A 380 9.04 1.36 -9.58
CA MET A 380 8.89 -0.04 -9.93
C MET A 380 10.24 -0.55 -10.42
N LYS A 381 10.68 -1.67 -9.86
CA LYS A 381 11.83 -2.42 -10.34
C LYS A 381 11.33 -3.76 -10.87
N ARG A 382 11.84 -4.14 -12.04
CA ARG A 382 11.51 -5.39 -12.72
C ARG A 382 12.79 -6.20 -12.88
N VAL A 383 12.74 -7.45 -12.46
CA VAL A 383 13.84 -8.41 -12.52
C VAL A 383 13.34 -9.63 -13.28
N GLU A 384 14.15 -10.11 -14.22
CA GLU A 384 13.90 -11.33 -14.96
C GLU A 384 15.08 -12.28 -14.73
N ARG A 385 14.80 -13.55 -14.44
CA ARG A 385 15.82 -14.60 -14.33
C ARG A 385 15.26 -15.94 -14.76
N THR A 386 16.14 -16.84 -15.18
CA THR A 386 15.76 -18.23 -15.44
C THR A 386 15.89 -19.01 -14.14
N VAL A 387 14.83 -19.70 -13.74
CA VAL A 387 14.79 -20.56 -12.55
C VAL A 387 14.44 -21.98 -12.94
N THR A 388 14.82 -22.93 -12.09
CA THR A 388 14.54 -24.35 -12.30
C THR A 388 13.58 -24.86 -11.23
N GLY A 389 12.49 -25.49 -11.67
CA GLY A 389 11.58 -26.25 -10.81
C GLY A 389 11.80 -27.75 -10.97
N SER A 390 11.42 -28.55 -9.99
CA SER A 390 11.44 -30.00 -10.15
C SER A 390 10.28 -30.70 -9.44
N THR A 391 9.94 -31.88 -9.94
CA THR A 391 8.99 -32.79 -9.30
C THR A 391 9.44 -34.23 -9.50
N THR A 392 8.92 -35.16 -8.69
CA THR A 392 9.23 -36.59 -8.82
C THR A 392 8.04 -37.31 -9.44
N ALA A 393 8.28 -38.05 -10.52
CA ALA A 393 7.30 -38.92 -11.16
C ALA A 393 7.65 -40.39 -10.96
N THR A 394 6.66 -41.20 -10.57
CA THR A 394 6.81 -42.67 -10.56
C THR A 394 6.34 -43.20 -11.91
N VAL A 395 7.23 -43.86 -12.65
CA VAL A 395 6.95 -44.35 -14.01
C VAL A 395 7.06 -45.88 -13.99
N PRO A 396 5.94 -46.61 -14.16
CA PRO A 396 5.95 -48.07 -14.15
C PRO A 396 6.85 -48.67 -15.22
N ALA A 397 7.25 -49.92 -15.00
CA ALA A 397 7.99 -50.70 -15.99
C ALA A 397 7.32 -50.66 -17.37
N ARG A 398 8.13 -50.53 -18.44
CA ARG A 398 7.65 -50.56 -19.84
C ARG A 398 6.55 -49.53 -20.15
N SER A 399 6.62 -48.35 -19.54
CA SER A 399 5.61 -47.29 -19.72
C SER A 399 6.25 -45.91 -19.93
N SER A 400 5.43 -44.93 -20.29
CA SER A 400 5.80 -43.52 -20.32
C SER A 400 4.74 -42.67 -19.64
N THR A 401 5.17 -41.59 -19.01
CA THR A 401 4.29 -40.63 -18.35
C THR A 401 4.67 -39.22 -18.80
N ARG A 402 3.66 -38.40 -19.10
CA ARG A 402 3.83 -36.98 -19.36
C ARG A 402 3.71 -36.20 -18.07
N VAL A 403 4.70 -35.36 -17.80
CA VAL A 403 4.74 -34.44 -16.67
C VAL A 403 4.67 -33.02 -17.21
N THR A 404 3.72 -32.24 -16.71
CA THR A 404 3.48 -30.87 -17.13
C THR A 404 3.68 -29.94 -15.94
N LEU A 405 4.58 -28.98 -16.06
CA LEU A 405 4.64 -27.84 -15.15
C LEU A 405 3.72 -26.73 -15.69
N ILE A 406 2.77 -26.29 -14.87
CA ILE A 406 2.01 -25.08 -15.15
C ILE A 406 2.67 -23.92 -14.41
N VAL A 407 3.12 -22.93 -15.17
CA VAL A 407 3.69 -21.68 -14.66
C VAL A 407 2.57 -20.66 -14.57
N GLY A 408 2.41 -20.07 -13.38
CA GLY A 408 1.42 -19.04 -13.11
C GLY A 408 2.06 -17.67 -12.90
N GLN A 409 1.22 -16.64 -12.92
CA GLN A 409 1.58 -15.29 -12.51
C GLN A 409 0.50 -14.72 -11.61
N GLY A 410 0.92 -13.94 -10.62
CA GLY A 410 0.06 -13.40 -9.59
C GLY A 410 0.55 -12.04 -9.12
N SER A 411 -0.39 -11.18 -8.77
CA SER A 411 -0.13 -9.89 -8.14
C SER A 411 -0.30 -9.99 -6.63
N MET A 412 0.46 -9.20 -5.90
CA MET A 412 0.35 -9.11 -4.44
C MET A 412 0.46 -7.67 -3.96
N ASP A 413 -0.28 -7.35 -2.91
CA ASP A 413 -0.12 -6.13 -2.11
C ASP A 413 0.10 -6.54 -0.66
N VAL A 414 1.27 -6.22 -0.09
CA VAL A 414 1.67 -6.63 1.26
C VAL A 414 1.92 -5.38 2.11
N PRO A 415 1.08 -5.10 3.12
CA PRO A 415 1.35 -4.01 4.04
C PRO A 415 2.64 -4.24 4.80
N TYR A 416 3.36 -3.16 5.14
CA TYR A 416 4.55 -3.27 5.96
C TYR A 416 4.74 -2.07 6.88
N SER A 417 5.41 -2.35 8.00
CA SER A 417 5.95 -1.33 8.89
C SER A 417 7.41 -1.08 8.58
N TYR A 418 7.89 0.13 8.85
CA TYR A 418 9.28 0.51 8.63
C TYR A 418 9.71 1.62 9.57
N ARG A 419 11.03 1.78 9.71
CA ARG A 419 11.66 2.93 10.36
C ARG A 419 12.11 3.92 9.30
N GLN A 420 11.68 5.16 9.43
CA GLN A 420 12.10 6.28 8.61
C GLN A 420 13.05 7.16 9.41
N SER A 421 14.27 7.33 8.93
CA SER A 421 15.27 8.23 9.49
C SER A 421 15.53 9.35 8.48
N ASP A 422 15.20 10.58 8.88
CA ASP A 422 15.32 11.78 8.07
C ASP A 422 16.40 12.71 8.64
N ILE A 423 17.22 13.28 7.76
CA ILE A 423 18.04 14.45 8.06
C ILE A 423 17.40 15.64 7.37
N LEU A 424 16.96 16.64 8.15
CA LEU A 424 16.34 17.86 7.64
C LEU A 424 17.40 18.77 6.97
N MET A 425 16.93 19.79 6.25
CA MET A 425 17.82 20.76 5.59
C MET A 425 18.73 21.53 6.57
N ASP A 426 18.30 21.69 7.83
CA ASP A 426 19.08 22.32 8.89
C ASP A 426 20.05 21.35 9.61
N GLY A 427 20.09 20.09 9.20
CA GLY A 427 20.92 19.04 9.79
C GLY A 427 20.28 18.29 10.96
N THR A 428 19.07 18.65 11.38
CA THR A 428 18.33 17.95 12.44
C THR A 428 18.03 16.51 12.01
N PHE A 429 18.24 15.56 12.92
CA PHE A 429 17.86 14.16 12.73
C PHE A 429 16.49 13.90 13.35
N GLU A 430 15.56 13.36 12.57
CA GLU A 430 14.27 12.85 13.07
C GLU A 430 14.12 11.37 12.67
N GLU A 431 13.65 10.55 13.61
CA GLU A 431 13.36 9.13 13.35
C GLU A 431 11.96 8.77 13.83
N LYS A 432 11.27 7.95 13.04
CA LYS A 432 9.91 7.51 13.36
C LYS A 432 9.61 6.12 12.81
N THR A 433 8.83 5.35 13.56
CA THR A 433 8.22 4.11 13.10
C THR A 433 6.88 4.40 12.44
N LEU A 434 6.65 3.83 11.26
CA LEU A 434 5.46 4.03 10.44
C LEU A 434 4.88 2.68 10.02
N HIS A 435 3.56 2.62 9.92
CA HIS A 435 2.81 1.40 9.57
C HIS A 435 1.96 1.57 8.30
N ASP A 436 2.32 2.53 7.46
CA ASP A 436 1.59 2.92 6.25
C ASP A 436 2.23 2.43 4.95
N GLY A 437 3.18 1.50 5.06
CA GLY A 437 3.91 0.96 3.92
C GLY A 437 3.06 -0.05 3.15
N LEU A 438 3.17 -0.02 1.82
CA LEU A 438 2.55 -1.01 0.94
C LEU A 438 3.56 -1.46 -0.11
N PHE A 439 3.88 -2.74 -0.09
CA PHE A 439 4.67 -3.41 -1.11
C PHE A 439 3.70 -3.94 -2.16
N SER A 440 3.84 -3.49 -3.41
CA SER A 440 3.12 -4.07 -4.53
C SER A 440 4.09 -4.88 -5.37
N GLY A 441 3.73 -6.13 -5.65
CA GLY A 441 4.56 -7.04 -6.43
C GLY A 441 3.78 -7.82 -7.47
N LEU A 442 4.52 -8.28 -8.48
CA LEU A 442 4.08 -9.28 -9.46
C LEU A 442 5.10 -10.40 -9.43
N SER A 443 4.66 -11.65 -9.32
CA SER A 443 5.56 -12.80 -9.34
C SER A 443 5.07 -13.81 -10.36
N THR A 444 6.00 -14.35 -11.13
CA THR A 444 5.82 -15.60 -11.87
C THR A 444 6.25 -16.74 -10.95
N PHE A 445 5.57 -17.88 -10.98
CA PHE A 445 5.84 -18.97 -10.03
C PHE A 445 5.34 -20.32 -10.54
N GLU A 446 5.87 -21.40 -9.97
CA GLU A 446 5.36 -22.75 -10.16
C GLU A 446 3.95 -22.85 -9.59
N PHE A 447 2.96 -22.97 -10.46
CA PHE A 447 1.56 -23.02 -10.05
C PHE A 447 1.19 -24.45 -9.62
N GLN A 448 1.36 -25.42 -10.52
CA GLN A 448 1.12 -26.84 -10.22
C GLN A 448 1.86 -27.76 -11.19
N TYR A 449 2.03 -29.02 -10.77
CA TYR A 449 2.47 -30.10 -11.64
C TYR A 449 1.29 -31.01 -11.95
N THR A 450 1.18 -31.44 -13.20
CA THR A 450 0.21 -32.46 -13.64
C THR A 450 0.98 -33.65 -14.16
N ILE A 451 0.72 -34.83 -13.60
CA ILE A 451 1.31 -36.10 -14.00
C ILE A 451 0.20 -36.94 -14.62
N GLU A 452 0.35 -37.28 -15.89
CA GLU A 452 -0.64 -38.08 -16.62
C GLU A 452 -0.51 -39.57 -16.32
N GLU A 453 -1.63 -40.30 -16.48
CA GLU A 453 -1.66 -41.75 -16.35
C GLU A 453 -0.62 -42.40 -17.28
N PRO A 454 0.14 -43.40 -16.79
CA PRO A 454 1.15 -44.07 -17.59
C PRO A 454 0.57 -44.73 -18.83
N GLN A 455 1.24 -44.52 -19.97
CA GLN A 455 0.93 -45.18 -21.23
C GLN A 455 1.96 -46.28 -21.51
N SER A 456 1.48 -47.50 -21.77
CA SER A 456 2.35 -48.64 -22.08
C SER A 456 3.16 -48.42 -23.36
N LEU A 457 4.44 -48.76 -23.31
CA LEU A 457 5.31 -48.73 -24.47
C LEU A 457 5.05 -49.94 -25.39
N PRO A 458 5.29 -49.80 -26.71
CA PRO A 458 5.29 -50.95 -27.61
C PRO A 458 6.25 -52.04 -27.12
N ARG A 459 5.91 -53.32 -27.32
CA ARG A 459 6.73 -54.46 -26.84
C ARG A 459 8.18 -54.42 -27.32
N ASN A 460 8.43 -53.86 -28.51
CA ASN A 460 9.76 -53.80 -29.12
C ASN A 460 10.44 -52.44 -28.93
N ALA A 461 9.85 -51.52 -28.15
CA ALA A 461 10.46 -50.23 -27.86
C ALA A 461 11.74 -50.43 -27.04
N MET A 462 12.84 -49.85 -27.53
CA MET A 462 14.16 -49.84 -26.91
C MET A 462 14.59 -48.39 -26.65
N PRO A 463 15.43 -48.13 -25.63
CA PRO A 463 15.97 -46.80 -25.41
C PRO A 463 16.78 -46.33 -26.62
N PRO A 464 16.85 -45.01 -26.89
CA PRO A 464 17.72 -44.45 -27.92
C PRO A 464 19.18 -44.87 -27.69
N ILE A 465 19.94 -45.05 -28.77
CA ILE A 465 21.32 -45.54 -28.71
C ILE A 465 22.17 -44.63 -27.81
N GLY A 466 22.77 -45.21 -26.77
CA GLY A 466 23.63 -44.51 -25.82
C GLY A 466 22.91 -43.88 -24.61
N HIS A 467 21.61 -44.16 -24.42
CA HIS A 467 20.85 -43.76 -23.25
C HIS A 467 20.56 -44.93 -22.31
N ASP A 468 20.36 -44.62 -21.02
CA ASP A 468 19.89 -45.56 -20.01
C ASP A 468 18.42 -45.95 -20.24
N ASP A 469 17.92 -46.89 -19.43
CA ASP A 469 16.53 -47.36 -19.48
C ASP A 469 15.50 -46.26 -19.14
N ILE A 470 15.93 -45.15 -18.52
CA ILE A 470 15.10 -43.97 -18.26
C ILE A 470 15.53 -42.83 -19.17
N VAL A 471 14.57 -42.29 -19.94
CA VAL A 471 14.81 -41.18 -20.85
C VAL A 471 13.78 -40.09 -20.62
N ILE A 472 14.25 -38.87 -20.35
CA ILE A 472 13.41 -37.67 -20.24
C ILE A 472 13.53 -36.88 -21.54
N VAL A 473 12.40 -36.66 -22.20
CA VAL A 473 12.33 -35.91 -23.46
C VAL A 473 11.58 -34.59 -23.22
N PRO A 474 12.20 -33.43 -23.50
CA PRO A 474 11.51 -32.15 -23.48
C PRO A 474 10.37 -32.11 -24.50
N GLY A 475 9.19 -31.69 -24.06
CA GLY A 475 8.03 -31.46 -24.92
C GLY A 475 7.87 -29.99 -25.32
N GLU A 476 6.78 -29.69 -26.03
CA GLU A 476 6.43 -28.32 -26.40
C GLU A 476 6.02 -27.50 -25.17
N THR A 477 6.44 -26.23 -25.14
CA THR A 477 5.91 -25.25 -24.18
C THR A 477 4.72 -24.54 -24.81
N ILE A 478 3.58 -24.56 -24.13
CA ILE A 478 2.31 -24.03 -24.64
C ILE A 478 1.94 -22.79 -23.82
N ASP A 479 1.69 -21.66 -24.48
CA ASP A 479 1.12 -20.48 -23.84
C ASP A 479 -0.37 -20.73 -23.53
N LEU A 480 -0.75 -20.53 -22.27
CA LEU A 480 -2.11 -20.76 -21.80
C LEU A 480 -2.94 -19.47 -21.92
N PRO A 481 -4.26 -19.58 -22.18
CA PRO A 481 -5.14 -18.43 -22.13
C PRO A 481 -5.16 -17.85 -20.71
N ARG A 482 -5.07 -16.51 -20.61
CA ARG A 482 -5.12 -15.79 -19.34
C ARG A 482 -6.55 -15.83 -18.77
N MET A 483 -6.89 -16.92 -18.11
CA MET A 483 -8.13 -17.06 -17.34
C MET A 483 -7.81 -16.94 -15.85
N ALA A 484 -8.63 -16.20 -15.11
CA ALA A 484 -8.48 -16.07 -13.66
C ALA A 484 -8.77 -17.42 -12.99
N ILE A 485 -7.93 -17.80 -12.04
CA ILE A 485 -8.05 -19.05 -11.29
C ILE A 485 -8.97 -18.81 -10.10
N SER A 486 -10.04 -19.60 -9.94
CA SER A 486 -10.86 -19.58 -8.73
C SER A 486 -10.05 -20.17 -7.56
N ARG A 487 -9.91 -19.39 -6.48
CA ARG A 487 -9.45 -19.92 -5.18
C ARG A 487 -10.60 -20.66 -4.50
N GLU A 488 -11.01 -21.79 -5.06
CA GLU A 488 -11.78 -22.77 -4.28
C GLU A 488 -10.80 -23.60 -3.44
N VAL A 489 -11.16 -23.74 -2.16
CA VAL A 489 -10.34 -24.37 -1.13
C VAL A 489 -10.25 -25.86 -1.40
N ASP A 490 -9.10 -26.30 -1.91
CA ASP A 490 -8.71 -27.70 -1.86
C ASP A 490 -7.58 -27.87 -0.84
N GLN A 491 -7.99 -28.31 0.36
CA GLN A 491 -7.10 -29.02 1.28
C GLN A 491 -6.74 -30.37 0.67
N VAL A 492 -5.82 -30.39 -0.29
CA VAL A 492 -5.13 -31.63 -0.65
C VAL A 492 -3.92 -31.75 0.26
N LYS A 493 -3.95 -32.76 1.14
CA LYS A 493 -2.77 -33.22 1.88
C LYS A 493 -1.69 -33.59 0.87
N VAL A 494 -0.60 -32.83 0.86
CA VAL A 494 0.65 -33.24 0.22
C VAL A 494 1.57 -33.74 1.34
N GLU A 495 1.76 -35.05 1.39
CA GLU A 495 2.89 -35.66 2.10
C GLU A 495 4.15 -35.42 1.26
N GLY A 496 5.14 -34.70 1.79
CA GLY A 496 6.44 -34.55 1.14
C GLY A 496 7.31 -33.43 1.70
N LYS A 497 8.22 -33.81 2.59
CA LYS A 497 9.49 -33.18 3.03
C LYS A 497 9.52 -31.65 3.21
N GLU A 498 9.57 -31.26 4.49
CA GLU A 498 10.18 -30.00 4.93
C GLU A 498 11.66 -29.99 4.52
N ASP A 499 11.99 -29.28 3.44
CA ASP A 499 13.34 -28.78 3.24
C ASP A 499 13.51 -27.50 4.08
N GLU A 500 14.65 -27.40 4.78
CA GLU A 500 14.98 -26.45 5.85
C GLU A 500 14.38 -25.04 5.66
N LEU A 501 13.25 -24.82 6.31
CA LEU A 501 12.72 -23.50 6.62
C LEU A 501 13.58 -22.90 7.73
N VAL A 502 14.16 -21.73 7.49
CA VAL A 502 14.79 -20.96 8.57
C VAL A 502 13.69 -20.55 9.55
N SER A 503 13.64 -21.24 10.69
CA SER A 503 12.77 -20.92 11.82
C SER A 503 13.12 -19.53 12.37
N MET A 504 12.09 -18.73 12.63
CA MET A 504 12.23 -17.48 13.36
C MET A 504 12.57 -17.80 14.82
N GLU A 505 13.84 -17.67 15.19
CA GLU A 505 14.18 -17.49 16.61
C GLU A 505 13.77 -16.06 17.02
N GLU A 506 12.87 -16.01 18.01
CA GLU A 506 12.60 -14.82 18.79
C GLU A 506 13.86 -14.47 19.59
N ASP A 507 14.65 -13.53 19.07
CA ASP A 507 15.79 -12.99 19.80
C ASP A 507 15.27 -12.03 20.90
N CYS A 508 14.82 -12.62 22.01
CA CYS A 508 14.62 -11.95 23.27
C CYS A 508 16.00 -11.61 23.84
N GLY A 509 16.48 -10.40 23.57
CA GLY A 509 17.74 -9.89 24.10
C GLY A 509 17.77 -9.89 25.63
N GLY A 510 18.52 -10.85 26.20
CA GLY A 510 18.99 -10.85 27.58
C GLY A 510 20.13 -9.86 27.78
N GLU A 511 20.14 -9.23 28.96
CA GLU A 511 21.19 -8.33 29.44
C GLU A 511 22.56 -9.02 29.45
N GLY A 512 23.55 -8.42 28.78
CA GLY A 512 24.95 -8.81 28.84
C GLY A 512 25.83 -7.56 28.83
N ASN A 513 26.47 -7.28 29.96
CA ASN A 513 27.47 -6.23 30.11
C ASN A 513 28.69 -6.52 29.21
N GLU A 514 29.01 -5.61 28.28
CA GLU A 514 30.35 -5.52 27.69
C GLU A 514 30.87 -4.08 27.79
N GLU A 515 32.06 -3.95 28.38
CA GLU A 515 32.80 -2.71 28.56
C GLU A 515 33.22 -2.05 27.22
N PRO A 516 33.35 -0.72 27.16
CA PRO A 516 33.74 -0.04 25.93
C PRO A 516 35.25 -0.10 25.67
N VAL A 517 35.62 -0.60 24.47
CA VAL A 517 36.96 -0.49 23.89
C VAL A 517 37.23 0.96 23.44
N PRO A 518 38.37 1.58 23.78
CA PRO A 518 38.63 2.99 23.45
C PRO A 518 39.10 3.20 21.99
N LEU A 519 38.68 4.32 21.42
CA LEU A 519 39.05 4.79 20.07
C LEU A 519 40.54 5.21 19.99
N PRO A 520 41.23 4.97 18.87
CA PRO A 520 42.61 5.40 18.69
C PRO A 520 42.73 6.90 18.38
N VAL A 521 43.69 7.53 19.06
CA VAL A 521 44.10 8.95 18.91
C VAL A 521 44.89 9.15 17.61
N PRO A 522 44.72 10.27 16.86
CA PRO A 522 45.50 10.54 15.66
C PRO A 522 46.92 11.02 16.01
N SER A 523 47.92 10.39 15.39
CA SER A 523 49.31 10.83 15.43
C SER A 523 49.51 12.09 14.58
N LYS A 524 50.30 13.02 15.14
CA LYS A 524 50.74 14.28 14.54
C LYS A 524 51.52 14.08 13.23
N LEU A 525 51.15 14.84 12.20
CA LEU A 525 52.04 15.78 11.49
C LEU A 525 51.20 16.71 10.60
#